data_AF-A0A9N7LML4-F1
#
_entry.id   AF-A0A9N7LML4-F1
#
_cell.length_a   1.000
_cell.length_b   1.000
_cell.length_c   1.000
_cell.angle_alpha   90.00
_cell.angle_beta   90.00
_cell.angle_gamma   90.00
#
_symmetry.space_group_name_H-M   'P 1'
#
loop_
_entity.id
_entity.type
_entity.pdbx_description
1 polymer ?
#
loop_
_entity_poly.entity_id
_entity_poly.type
_entity_poly.pdbx_seq_one_letter_code
_entity_poly.pdbx_strand_id
1 'polypeptide(L)' 'MTALLRAVRRQRGLALEQLAQRAGLTKSYLSKIERGQSTPSIAVALKVARGLDVDVGRLFSDESAHETITVDRAHDRLGP' A
#
# COMPACT_ATOMS: atom_id res chain seq x y z
N MET A 1 0.73 0.52 -3.44
CA MET A 1 -0.30 1.10 -2.51
C MET A 1 -1.60 1.56 -3.14
N THR A 2 -1.62 2.49 -4.10
CA THR A 2 -2.87 3.15 -4.57
C THR A 2 -3.93 2.17 -5.10
N ALA A 3 -3.54 1.26 -5.99
CA ALA A 3 -4.42 0.22 -6.53
C ALA A 3 -4.89 -0.76 -5.44
N LEU A 4 -3.98 -1.16 -4.55
CA LEU A 4 -4.23 -2.13 -3.49
C LEU A 4 -5.16 -1.58 -2.40
N LEU A 5 -5.00 -0.32 -2.01
CA LEU A 5 -5.91 0.40 -1.11
C LEU A 5 -7.35 0.34 -1.62
N ARG A 6 -7.57 0.71 -2.89
CA ARG A 6 -8.91 0.70 -3.50
C ARG A 6 -9.50 -0.71 -3.58
N ALA A 7 -8.68 -1.70 -3.92
CA ALA A 7 -9.09 -3.10 -3.99
C ALA A 7 -9.52 -3.63 -2.61
N VAL A 8 -8.67 -3.47 -1.59
CA VAL A 8 -8.95 -3.91 -0.21
C VAL A 8 -10.19 -3.19 0.33
N ARG A 9 -10.33 -1.88 0.13
CA ARG A 9 -11.52 -1.13 0.56
C ARG A 9 -12.81 -1.72 -0.02
N ARG A 10 -12.80 -2.03 -1.32
CA ARG A 10 -13.96 -2.62 -2.01
C ARG A 10 -14.24 -4.04 -1.56
N GLN A 11 -13.22 -4.86 -1.36
CA GLN A 11 -13.36 -6.22 -0.83
C GLN A 11 -14.00 -6.21 0.57
N ARG A 12 -13.72 -5.18 1.37
CA ARG A 12 -14.34 -4.96 2.69
C ARG A 12 -15.73 -4.30 2.62
N GLY A 13 -16.26 -4.04 1.43
CA GLY A 13 -17.57 -3.40 1.25
C GLY A 13 -17.65 -1.95 1.74
N LEU A 14 -16.51 -1.27 1.93
CA LEU A 14 -16.48 0.07 2.51
C LEU A 14 -16.66 1.15 1.45
N ALA A 15 -17.59 2.06 1.68
CA ALA A 15 -17.65 3.33 0.99
C ALA A 15 -16.44 4.20 1.36
N LEU A 16 -16.08 5.13 0.48
CA LEU A 16 -14.93 6.02 0.68
C LEU A 16 -15.11 6.91 1.92
N GLU A 17 -16.34 7.35 2.19
CA GLU A 17 -16.70 8.09 3.40
C GLU A 17 -16.49 7.26 4.68
N GLN A 18 -16.88 5.99 4.66
CA GLN A 18 -16.73 5.11 5.83
C GLN A 18 -15.26 4.86 6.16
N LEU A 19 -14.41 4.62 5.15
CA LEU A 19 -12.98 4.45 5.41
C LEU A 19 -12.33 5.76 5.89
N ALA A 20 -12.72 6.90 5.31
CA ALA A 20 -12.24 8.21 5.74
C ALA A 20 -12.53 8.46 7.23
N GLN A 21 -13.75 8.19 7.67
CA GLN A 21 -14.13 8.30 9.09
C GLN A 21 -13.32 7.35 9.97
N ARG A 22 -13.20 6.08 9.60
CA ARG A 22 -12.41 5.09 10.35
C ARG A 22 -10.92 5.45 10.45
N ALA A 23 -10.35 6.04 9.41
CA ALA A 23 -8.96 6.45 9.37
C ALA A 23 -8.71 7.84 9.98
N GLY A 24 -9.76 8.58 10.37
CA GLY A 24 -9.65 9.97 10.83
C GLY A 24 -9.09 10.90 9.75
N LEU A 25 -9.50 10.69 8.50
CA LEU A 25 -9.10 11.46 7.31
C LEU A 25 -10.33 12.07 6.65
N THR A 26 -10.12 13.08 5.80
CA THR A 26 -11.20 13.58 4.96
C THR A 26 -11.44 12.66 3.76
N LYS A 27 -12.70 12.52 3.33
CA LYS A 27 -13.06 11.78 2.11
C LYS A 27 -12.29 12.30 0.89
N SER A 28 -12.13 13.62 0.76
CA SER A 28 -11.40 14.23 -0.36
C SER A 28 -9.93 13.80 -0.39
N TYR A 29 -9.26 13.79 0.77
CA TYR A 29 -7.87 13.37 0.86
C TYR A 29 -7.71 11.88 0.54
N LEU A 30 -8.55 11.02 1.12
CA LEU A 30 -8.55 9.60 0.82
C LEU A 30 -8.81 9.32 -0.68
N SER A 31 -9.68 10.12 -1.30
CA SER A 31 -9.98 10.03 -2.72
C SER A 31 -8.78 10.40 -3.60
N LYS A 32 -8.01 11.42 -3.21
CA LYS A 32 -6.75 11.78 -3.89
C LYS A 32 -5.70 10.66 -3.76
N ILE A 33 -5.61 10.04 -2.58
CA ILE A 33 -4.70 8.89 -2.36
C ILE A 33 -5.07 7.73 -3.28
N GLU A 34 -6.35 7.32 -3.35
CA GLU A 34 -6.78 6.21 -4.22
C GLU A 34 -6.54 6.45 -5.72
N ARG A 35 -6.49 7.72 -6.14
CA ARG A 35 -6.17 8.12 -7.52
C ARG A 35 -4.69 8.40 -7.76
N GLY A 36 -3.83 8.23 -6.76
CA GLY A 36 -2.39 8.55 -6.86
C GLY A 36 -2.08 10.05 -7.00
N GLN A 37 -3.04 10.91 -6.69
CA GLN A 37 -2.88 12.37 -6.75
C GLN A 37 -2.26 12.95 -5.46
N SER A 38 -2.03 12.11 -4.45
CA SER A 38 -1.37 12.51 -3.21
C SER A 38 -0.63 11.32 -2.61
N THR A 39 0.62 11.52 -2.24
CA THR A 39 1.44 10.54 -1.52
C THR A 39 1.19 10.72 -0.02
N PRO A 40 0.58 9.76 0.68
CA PRO A 40 0.38 9.87 2.12
C PRO A 40 1.69 9.66 2.87
N SER A 41 1.81 10.28 4.05
CA SER A 41 2.88 9.95 4.97
C SER A 41 2.72 8.54 5.55
N ILE A 42 3.77 8.01 6.16
CA ILE A 42 3.74 6.71 6.86
C ILE A 42 2.63 6.70 7.93
N ALA A 43 2.49 7.79 8.69
CA ALA A 43 1.43 7.92 9.69
C ALA A 43 0.02 7.82 9.08
N VAL A 44 -0.19 8.42 7.91
CA VAL A 44 -1.47 8.33 7.18
C VAL A 44 -1.69 6.90 6.66
N ALA A 45 -0.67 6.26 6.10
CA ALA A 45 -0.77 4.87 5.64
C ALA A 45 -1.13 3.91 6.78
N LEU A 46 -0.53 4.09 7.97
CA LEU A 46 -0.88 3.33 9.17
C LEU A 46 -2.34 3.53 9.60
N LYS A 47 -2.84 4.77 9.56
CA LYS A 47 -4.26 5.07 9.85
C LYS A 47 -5.20 4.40 8.85
N VAL A 48 -4.85 4.43 7.57
CA VAL A 48 -5.63 3.77 6.51
C VAL A 48 -5.64 2.26 6.69
N ALA A 49 -4.48 1.65 6.99
CA ALA A 49 -4.37 0.22 7.28
C ALA A 49 -5.25 -0.20 8.46
N ARG A 50 -5.22 0.57 9.56
CA ARG A 50 -6.11 0.38 10.71
C ARG A 50 -7.59 0.53 10.34
N GLY A 51 -7.94 1.55 9.55
CA GLY A 51 -9.32 1.77 9.11
C GLY A 51 -9.85 0.67 8.17
N LEU A 52 -8.95 0.01 7.44
CA LEU A 52 -9.21 -1.16 6.62
C LEU A 52 -9.15 -2.48 7.38
N ASP A 53 -8.62 -2.49 8.61
CA ASP A 53 -8.34 -3.67 9.41
C ASP A 53 -7.44 -4.67 8.65
N VAL A 54 -6.28 -4.17 8.20
CA VAL A 54 -5.22 -4.93 7.56
C VAL A 54 -3.85 -4.50 8.09
N ASP A 55 -2.84 -5.35 7.91
CA ASP A 55 -1.46 -4.96 8.11
C ASP A 55 -1.04 -3.86 7.12
N VAL A 56 -0.20 -2.92 7.57
CA VAL A 56 0.26 -1.81 6.73
C VAL A 56 1.13 -2.29 5.57
N GLY A 57 1.92 -3.35 5.78
CA GLY A 57 2.72 -3.99 4.75
C GLY A 57 1.87 -4.46 3.58
N ARG A 58 0.64 -4.92 3.85
CA ARG A 58 -0.33 -5.29 2.80
C ARG A 58 -0.76 -4.11 1.92
N LEU A 59 -0.60 -2.85 2.34
CA LEU A 59 -0.82 -1.71 1.45
C LEU A 59 0.39 -1.43 0.56
N PHE A 60 1.58 -1.88 0.95
CA PHE A 60 2.82 -1.66 0.22
C PHE A 60 3.35 -2.90 -0.51
N SER A 61 2.72 -4.06 -0.32
CA SER A 61 3.01 -5.26 -1.09
C SER A 61 2.77 -4.98 -2.57
N ASP A 62 3.83 -5.05 -3.37
CA ASP A 62 3.71 -5.20 -4.80
C ASP A 62 3.51 -6.69 -5.08
N GLU A 63 2.37 -7.04 -5.66
CA GLU A 63 2.18 -8.37 -6.25
C GLU A 63 3.11 -8.58 -7.46
N SER A 64 3.82 -7.53 -7.89
CA SER A 64 4.88 -7.52 -8.90
C SER A 64 6.30 -7.61 -8.34
N ALA A 65 6.50 -7.75 -7.04
CA ALA A 65 7.82 -8.10 -6.48
C ALA A 65 8.03 -9.62 -6.57
N HIS A 66 8.02 -10.16 -7.78
CA HIS A 66 8.90 -11.28 -8.07
C HIS A 66 10.31 -10.72 -8.02
N GLU A 67 10.84 -10.56 -6.80
CA GLU A 67 12.25 -10.31 -6.59
C GLU A 67 12.97 -11.52 -7.20
N THR A 68 13.52 -11.35 -8.39
CA THR A 68 14.43 -12.32 -8.98
C THR A 68 15.51 -12.56 -7.95
N ILE A 69 15.49 -13.73 -7.31
CA ILE A 69 16.52 -14.12 -6.35
C ILE A 69 17.82 -14.25 -7.15
N THR A 70 18.64 -13.20 -7.13
CA THR A 70 19.96 -13.23 -7.73
C THR A 70 20.90 -13.95 -6.77
N VAL A 71 21.22 -15.21 -7.09
CA VAL A 71 22.23 -15.96 -6.36
C VAL A 71 23.60 -15.49 -6.86
N ASP A 72 24.25 -14.59 -6.11
CA ASP A 72 25.69 -14.31 -6.30
C ASP A 72 26.47 -15.54 -5.86
N ARG A 73 26.94 -16.34 -6.82
CA ARG A 73 27.78 -17.50 -6.54
C ARG A 73 29.21 -17.02 -6.43
N ALA A 74 29.91 -17.46 -5.38
CA ALA A 74 31.28 -17.05 -5.08
C ALA A 74 32.30 -17.23 -6.23
N HIS A 75 31.97 -18.00 -7.28
CA HIS A 75 32.81 -18.13 -8.48
C HIS A 75 32.78 -16.93 -9.43
N ASP A 76 31.80 -16.03 -9.32
CA ASP A 76 31.68 -14.84 -10.18
C ASP A 76 32.47 -13.62 -9.65
N ARG A 77 33.13 -13.76 -8.48
CA ARG A 77 33.85 -12.67 -7.82
C ARG A 77 35.29 -12.45 -8.35
N LEU A 78 35.70 -13.19 -9.38
CA LEU A 78 36.98 -13.02 -10.06
C LEU A 78 36.75 -12.30 -11.39
N GLY A 79 36.72 -10.96 -11.31
CA GLY A 79 36.95 -10.12 -12.49
C GLY A 79 38.42 -10.18 -12.93
N PRO A 80 38.72 -9.89 -14.22
CA PRO A 80 40.09 -9.87 -14.75
C PRO A 80 40.97 -8.79 -14.14
#